data_AF-A0A370G654-F1
#
_entry.id   AF-A0A370G654-F1
#
_cell.length_a   1.000
_cell.length_b   1.000
_cell.length_c   1.000
_cell.angle_alpha   90.00
_cell.angle_beta   90.00
_cell.angle_gamma   90.00
#
_symmetry.space_group_name_H-M   'P 1'
#
loop_
_entity.id
_entity.type
_entity.pdbx_description
1 polymer ?
#
loop_
_entity_poly.entity_id
_entity_poly.type
_entity_poly.pdbx_seq_one_letter_code
_entity_poly.pdbx_strand_id
1 'polypeptide(L)'
;MKKSVKYLLISGMFLVILAAGFLYVHFHRLHNLPIYQVENNAGEEFAGGHVYRVHYARFKDHLYKSVNPFIYKEEYPLGKQIGRTEYKTEAIFSVKGHKDWIALRGYMVPTTYFKETTERDNE
;
A
#
# COMPACT_ATOMS: atom_id res chain seq x y z
N MET A 1 17.10 8.85 49.84
CA MET A 1 16.63 9.36 48.52
C MET A 1 15.29 10.08 48.70
N LYS A 2 15.21 11.38 48.33
CA LYS A 2 13.97 12.17 48.47
C LYS A 2 12.84 11.54 47.64
N LYS A 3 11.60 11.58 48.14
CA LYS A 3 10.42 11.01 47.45
C LYS A 3 10.29 11.51 46.00
N SER A 4 10.62 12.78 45.75
CA SER A 4 10.65 13.39 44.41
C SER A 4 11.57 12.66 43.43
N VAL A 5 12.75 12.21 43.87
CA VAL A 5 13.70 11.49 43.02
C VAL A 5 13.19 10.08 42.68
N LYS A 6 12.49 9.41 43.62
CA LYS A 6 11.85 8.11 43.38
C LYS A 6 10.77 8.21 42.30
N TYR A 7 9.88 9.20 42.39
CA TYR A 7 8.81 9.38 41.40
C TYR A 7 9.35 9.76 40.03
N LEU A 8 10.43 10.55 39.97
CA LEU A 8 11.06 10.96 38.72
C LEU A 8 11.72 9.76 37.99
N LEU A 9 12.34 8.85 38.74
CA LEU A 9 12.86 7.59 38.18
C LEU A 9 11.73 6.68 37.67
N ILE A 10 10.64 6.54 38.43
CA ILE A 10 9.49 5.72 38.02
C ILE A 10 8.82 6.30 36.77
N SER A 11 8.61 7.63 36.70
CA SER A 11 8.00 8.26 35.53
C SER A 11 8.90 8.18 34.30
N GLY A 12 10.22 8.35 34.48
CA GLY A 12 11.19 8.17 33.40
C GLY A 12 11.16 6.75 32.83
N MET A 13 11.14 5.74 33.70
CA MET A 13 11.08 4.33 33.29
C MET A 13 9.75 4.02 32.58
N PHE A 14 8.63 4.58 33.05
CA PHE A 14 7.33 4.44 32.39
C PHE A 14 7.32 5.03 30.98
N LEU A 15 7.90 6.21 30.78
CA LEU A 15 8.02 6.83 29.45
C LEU A 15 8.86 6.00 28.48
N VAL A 16 9.95 5.38 28.95
CA VAL A 16 10.79 4.50 28.13
C VAL A 16 10.00 3.27 27.68
N ILE A 17 9.23 2.66 28.57
CA ILE A 17 8.37 1.50 28.25
C ILE A 17 7.30 1.90 27.21
N LEU A 18 6.67 3.05 27.37
CA LEU A 18 5.68 3.55 26.42
C LEU A 18 6.28 3.81 25.03
N ALA A 19 7.47 4.44 24.98
CA ALA A 19 8.17 4.69 23.72
C ALA A 19 8.57 3.39 23.02
N ALA A 20 9.13 2.43 23.76
CA ALA A 20 9.47 1.11 23.23
C ALA A 20 8.24 0.34 22.74
N GLY A 21 7.13 0.39 23.49
CA GLY A 21 5.86 -0.22 23.10
C GLY A 21 5.26 0.40 21.84
N PHE A 22 5.30 1.73 21.72
CA PHE A 22 4.85 2.44 20.52
C PHE A 22 5.67 2.04 19.29
N LEU A 23 7.01 2.05 19.42
CA LEU A 23 7.91 1.63 18.34
C LEU A 23 7.67 0.18 17.95
N TYR A 24 7.52 -0.72 18.92
CA TYR A 24 7.23 -2.13 18.67
C TYR A 24 5.94 -2.32 17.85
N VAL A 25 4.84 -1.69 18.27
CA VAL A 25 3.55 -1.79 17.56
C VAL A 25 3.64 -1.19 16.16
N HIS A 26 4.30 -0.04 16.02
CA HIS A 26 4.45 0.63 14.73
C HIS A 26 5.28 -0.22 13.76
N PHE A 27 6.42 -0.73 14.22
CA PHE A 27 7.34 -1.54 13.44
C PHE A 27 6.68 -2.87 13.02
N HIS A 28 5.98 -3.53 13.95
CA HIS A 28 5.29 -4.79 13.66
C HIS A 28 4.15 -4.61 12.65
N ARG A 29 3.38 -3.52 12.75
CA ARG A 29 2.35 -3.18 11.75
C ARG A 29 2.94 -2.96 10.36
N LEU A 30 4.07 -2.26 10.26
CA LEU A 30 4.71 -1.97 8.97
C LEU A 30 5.35 -3.22 8.36
N HIS A 31 5.98 -4.06 9.19
CA HIS A 31 6.66 -5.27 8.74
C HIS A 31 5.72 -6.41 8.35
N ASN A 32 4.53 -6.48 8.95
CA ASN A 32 3.53 -7.51 8.68
C ASN A 32 2.50 -7.11 7.62
N LEU A 33 2.80 -6.06 6.83
CA LEU A 33 1.94 -5.72 5.70
C LEU A 33 1.91 -6.87 4.69
N PRO A 34 0.73 -7.22 4.16
CA PRO A 34 0.59 -8.27 3.17
C PRO A 34 1.39 -7.93 1.90
N ILE A 35 1.87 -8.98 1.25
CA ILE A 35 2.63 -8.89 0.02
C ILE A 35 1.69 -9.10 -1.16
N TYR A 36 1.63 -8.13 -2.07
CA TYR A 36 0.93 -8.23 -3.34
C TYR A 36 1.93 -8.66 -4.41
N GLN A 37 1.53 -9.61 -5.25
CA GLN A 37 2.29 -10.01 -6.43
C GLN A 37 1.88 -9.10 -7.58
N VAL A 38 2.82 -8.33 -8.14
CA VAL A 38 2.55 -7.42 -9.24
C VAL A 38 3.19 -7.96 -10.51
N GLU A 39 2.37 -8.21 -11.52
CA GLU A 39 2.77 -8.60 -12.86
C GLU A 39 2.76 -7.35 -13.73
N ASN A 40 3.95 -6.84 -14.06
CA ASN A 40 4.11 -5.66 -14.89
C ASN A 40 4.15 -6.03 -16.37
N ASN A 41 3.49 -5.23 -17.21
CA ASN A 41 3.44 -5.43 -18.66
C ASN A 41 2.87 -6.81 -19.04
N ALA A 42 1.76 -7.20 -18.39
CA ALA A 42 1.09 -8.47 -18.63
C ALA A 42 0.42 -8.53 -20.01
N GLY A 43 0.19 -7.38 -20.63
CA GLY A 43 -0.41 -7.26 -21.96
C GLY A 43 -0.54 -5.80 -22.37
N GLU A 44 -1.24 -5.58 -23.47
CA GLU A 44 -1.56 -4.26 -24.00
C GLU A 44 -3.04 -4.17 -24.32
N GLU A 45 -3.65 -3.03 -24.02
CA GLU A 45 -5.04 -2.75 -24.33
C GLU A 45 -5.17 -1.48 -25.15
N PHE A 46 -6.07 -1.52 -26.13
CA PHE A 46 -6.43 -0.36 -26.91
C PHE A 46 -7.68 0.29 -26.33
N ALA A 47 -7.56 1.52 -25.84
CA ALA A 47 -8.70 2.28 -25.37
C ALA A 47 -8.53 3.76 -25.71
N GLY A 48 -9.60 4.36 -26.23
CA GLY A 48 -9.61 5.79 -26.56
C GLY A 48 -8.56 6.21 -27.58
N GLY A 49 -8.20 5.33 -28.52
CA GLY A 49 -7.20 5.64 -29.56
C GLY A 49 -5.75 5.35 -29.17
N HIS A 50 -5.50 4.91 -27.93
CA HIS A 50 -4.15 4.69 -27.40
C HIS A 50 -3.97 3.25 -26.92
N VAL A 51 -2.78 2.69 -27.17
CA VAL A 51 -2.33 1.44 -26.57
C VAL A 51 -1.73 1.75 -25.21
N TYR A 52 -2.20 1.07 -24.16
CA TYR A 52 -1.59 1.16 -22.83
C TYR A 52 -1.25 -0.23 -22.32
N ARG A 53 -0.21 -0.29 -21.47
CA ARG A 53 0.23 -1.54 -20.87
C ARG A 53 -0.66 -1.91 -19.70
N VAL A 54 -1.05 -3.16 -19.65
CA VAL A 54 -1.85 -3.73 -18.57
C VAL A 54 -0.91 -4.33 -17.52
N HIS A 55 -1.21 -4.05 -16.26
CA HIS A 55 -0.54 -4.62 -15.10
C HIS A 55 -1.57 -5.34 -14.26
N TYR A 56 -1.18 -6.43 -13.60
CA TYR A 56 -2.02 -7.11 -12.62
C TYR A 56 -1.38 -7.04 -11.24
N ALA A 57 -2.21 -6.89 -10.21
CA ALA A 57 -1.83 -7.10 -8.83
C ALA A 57 -2.68 -8.21 -8.24
N ARG A 58 -2.05 -9.19 -7.58
CA ARG A 58 -2.72 -10.34 -6.98
C ARG A 58 -2.45 -10.39 -5.48
N PHE A 59 -3.51 -10.62 -4.72
CA PHE A 59 -3.41 -10.88 -3.29
C PHE A 59 -4.49 -11.86 -2.85
N LYS A 60 -4.07 -13.04 -2.37
CA LYS A 60 -4.96 -14.17 -2.07
C LYS A 60 -5.84 -14.49 -3.30
N ASP A 61 -7.16 -14.52 -3.11
CA ASP A 61 -8.16 -14.82 -4.13
C ASP A 61 -8.61 -13.57 -4.90
N HIS A 62 -7.98 -12.42 -4.66
CA HIS A 62 -8.29 -11.17 -5.35
C HIS A 62 -7.27 -10.89 -6.47
N LEU A 63 -7.81 -10.56 -7.64
CA LEU A 63 -7.06 -10.07 -8.79
C LEU A 63 -7.48 -8.63 -9.05
N TYR A 64 -6.50 -7.77 -9.30
CA TYR A 64 -6.70 -6.37 -9.62
C TYR A 64 -6.00 -6.07 -10.93
N LYS A 65 -6.68 -5.36 -11.84
CA LYS A 65 -6.17 -4.98 -13.16
C LYS A 65 -5.93 -3.49 -13.20
N SER A 66 -4.83 -3.06 -13.81
CA SER A 66 -4.49 -1.65 -13.94
C SER A 66 -5.57 -0.91 -14.71
N VAL A 67 -6.00 0.24 -14.21
CA VAL A 67 -7.00 1.07 -14.87
C VAL A 67 -6.34 1.90 -15.97
N ASN A 68 -7.06 2.16 -17.08
CA ASN A 68 -6.57 3.00 -18.16
C ASN A 68 -6.12 4.38 -17.63
N PRO A 69 -4.83 4.75 -17.80
CA PRO A 69 -4.29 6.00 -17.26
C PRO A 69 -4.83 7.25 -17.97
N PHE A 70 -5.36 7.12 -19.19
CA PHE A 70 -5.83 8.25 -19.99
C PHE A 70 -7.29 8.67 -19.70
N ILE A 71 -8.10 7.73 -19.19
CA ILE A 71 -9.52 8.01 -18.85
C ILE A 71 -9.62 8.83 -17.55
N TYR A 72 -8.63 8.69 -16.67
CA TYR A 72 -8.62 9.33 -15.35
C TYR A 72 -7.49 10.35 -15.28
N LYS A 73 -7.76 11.56 -15.79
CA LYS A 73 -6.82 12.69 -15.69
C LYS A 73 -6.64 13.20 -14.25
N GLU A 74 -7.54 12.84 -13.34
CA GLU A 74 -7.48 13.22 -11.94
C GLU A 74 -6.88 12.07 -11.10
N GLU A 75 -5.83 12.38 -10.32
CA GLU A 75 -5.29 11.42 -9.36
C GLU A 75 -6.28 11.21 -8.21
N TYR A 76 -6.64 9.95 -7.96
CA TYR A 76 -7.50 9.61 -6.85
C TYR A 76 -6.77 9.73 -5.50
N PRO A 77 -7.39 10.30 -4.47
CA PRO A 77 -6.74 10.48 -3.18
C PRO A 77 -6.40 9.12 -2.53
N LEU A 78 -5.11 8.95 -2.22
CA LEU A 78 -4.61 7.76 -1.54
C LEU A 78 -5.14 7.67 -0.10
N GLY A 79 -5.51 6.46 0.30
CA GLY A 79 -5.91 6.10 1.65
C GLY A 79 -4.74 5.53 2.46
N LYS A 80 -5.04 4.53 3.28
CA LYS A 80 -4.04 3.88 4.15
C LYS A 80 -3.18 2.91 3.32
N GLN A 81 -1.91 2.76 3.70
CA GLN A 81 -1.10 1.66 3.21
C GLN A 81 -1.68 0.32 3.69
N ILE A 82 -2.03 -0.54 2.75
CA ILE A 82 -2.65 -1.85 2.99
C ILE A 82 -1.73 -3.00 2.60
N GLY A 83 -0.62 -2.75 1.91
CA GLY A 83 0.30 -3.79 1.48
C GLY A 83 1.63 -3.24 0.94
N ARG A 84 2.43 -4.16 0.41
CA ARG A 84 3.71 -3.88 -0.26
C ARG A 84 3.93 -4.89 -1.39
N THR A 85 4.86 -4.58 -2.29
CA THR A 85 5.33 -5.56 -3.28
C THR A 85 6.46 -6.41 -2.72
N GLU A 86 6.80 -7.50 -3.41
CA GLU A 86 7.86 -8.44 -3.02
C GLU A 86 9.21 -7.75 -2.78
N TYR A 87 9.54 -6.78 -3.63
CA TYR A 87 10.80 -6.04 -3.57
C TYR A 87 10.81 -4.89 -2.56
N LYS A 88 9.69 -4.62 -1.86
CA LYS A 88 9.52 -3.53 -0.86
C LYS A 88 9.81 -2.11 -1.36
N THR A 89 10.12 -1.94 -2.63
CA THR A 89 10.35 -0.64 -3.29
C THR A 89 9.05 0.10 -3.56
N GLU A 90 7.93 -0.61 -3.56
CA GLU A 90 6.60 -0.07 -3.84
C GLU A 90 5.61 -0.47 -2.75
N ALA A 91 4.71 0.45 -2.45
CA ALA A 91 3.67 0.29 -1.44
C ALA A 91 2.29 0.24 -2.09
N ILE A 92 1.40 -0.57 -1.52
CA ILE A 92 0.01 -0.70 -1.94
C ILE A 92 -0.85 0.10 -0.98
N PHE A 93 -1.66 1.01 -1.52
CA PHE A 93 -2.60 1.86 -0.79
C PHE A 93 -4.04 1.55 -1.19
N SER A 94 -4.97 1.66 -0.24
CA SER A 94 -6.40 1.75 -0.57
C SER A 94 -6.68 3.07 -1.28
N VAL A 95 -7.66 3.14 -2.17
CA VAL A 95 -8.11 4.41 -2.76
C VAL A 95 -9.31 4.97 -1.97
N LYS A 96 -9.27 6.24 -1.56
CA LYS A 96 -10.38 6.82 -0.77
C LYS A 96 -11.64 6.92 -1.63
N GLY A 97 -12.76 6.41 -1.12
CA GLY A 97 -14.05 6.42 -1.83
C GLY A 97 -14.29 5.21 -2.74
N HIS A 98 -13.27 4.36 -2.95
CA HIS A 98 -13.34 3.21 -3.87
C HIS A 98 -12.90 1.93 -3.15
N LYS A 99 -13.84 1.06 -2.80
CA LYS A 99 -13.57 -0.15 -1.99
C LYS A 99 -12.87 -1.26 -2.77
N ASP A 100 -13.11 -1.31 -4.07
CA ASP A 100 -12.61 -2.27 -5.05
C ASP A 100 -11.30 -1.81 -5.71
N TRP A 101 -10.72 -0.69 -5.25
CA TRP A 101 -9.54 -0.09 -5.86
C TRP A 101 -8.35 -0.08 -4.93
N ILE A 102 -7.19 -0.33 -5.53
CA ILE A 102 -5.89 -0.19 -4.89
C ILE A 102 -4.99 0.68 -5.75
N ALA A 103 -3.97 1.25 -5.14
CA ALA A 103 -2.97 2.04 -5.82
C ALA A 103 -1.57 1.52 -5.46
N LEU A 104 -0.76 1.29 -6.49
CA LEU A 104 0.66 1.00 -6.36
C LEU A 104 1.42 2.33 -6.48
N ARG A 105 2.23 2.64 -5.47
CA ARG A 105 3.08 3.83 -5.50
C ARG A 105 4.52 3.45 -5.19
N GLY A 106 5.40 3.75 -6.14
CA GLY A 106 6.85 3.70 -5.97
C GLY A 106 7.43 5.08 -5.60
N TYR A 107 8.70 5.11 -5.20
CA TYR A 107 9.40 6.36 -4.86
C TYR A 107 9.67 7.25 -6.08
N MET A 108 9.87 6.66 -7.27
CA MET A 108 10.18 7.38 -8.53
C MET A 108 9.27 6.99 -9.70
N VAL A 109 8.19 6.26 -9.42
CA VAL A 109 7.26 5.78 -10.45
C VAL A 109 5.90 6.43 -10.18
N PRO A 110 5.22 6.95 -11.22
CA PRO A 110 3.85 7.43 -11.08
C PRO A 110 2.95 6.38 -10.43
N THR A 111 1.91 6.85 -9.73
CA THR A 111 0.96 5.94 -9.09
C THR A 111 0.18 5.17 -10.15
N THR A 112 0.19 3.85 -10.07
CA THR A 112 -0.66 2.99 -10.92
C THR A 112 -1.88 2.58 -10.10
N TYR A 113 -3.07 2.89 -10.61
CA TYR A 113 -4.32 2.47 -10.01
C TYR A 113 -4.75 1.12 -10.57
N PHE A 114 -5.35 0.30 -9.73
CA PHE A 114 -5.91 -0.98 -10.10
C PHE A 114 -7.34 -1.11 -9.57
N LYS A 115 -8.18 -1.78 -10.34
CA LYS A 115 -9.54 -2.13 -9.96
C LYS A 115 -9.67 -3.65 -9.89
N GLU A 116 -10.37 -4.14 -8.88
CA GLU A 116 -10.65 -5.56 -8.72
C GLU A 116 -11.35 -6.12 -9.96
N THR A 117 -10.90 -7.28 -10.42
CA THR A 117 -11.45 -8.00 -11.56
C THR A 117 -11.45 -9.49 -11.29
N THR A 118 -12.42 -10.20 -11.87
CA THR A 118 -12.44 -11.67 -11.92
C THR A 118 -11.85 -12.23 -13.21
N GLU A 119 -11.63 -11.36 -14.20
CA GLU A 119 -11.18 -11.73 -15.54
C GLU A 119 -9.67 -11.53 -15.62
N ARG A 120 -8.94 -12.63 -15.85
CA ARG A 120 -7.66 -12.54 -16.54
C ARG A 120 -8.06 -12.64 -18.00
N ASP A 121 -8.08 -11.51 -18.71
CA ASP A 121 -8.38 -11.52 -20.14
C ASP A 121 -7.30 -12.34 -20.83
N ASN A 122 -7.57 -13.63 -20.97
CA ASN A 122 -6.75 -14.60 -21.66
C ASN A 122 -7.33 -14.68 -23.08
N GLU A 123 -6.79 -13.87 -23.98
CA GLU A 123 -6.67 -14.20 -25.41
C GLU A 123 -5.23 -13.91 -25.86
#